data_AF-A0A963N756-F1
#
_entry.id   AF-A0A963N756-F1
#
_cell.length_a   1.000
_cell.length_b   1.000
_cell.length_c   1.000
_cell.angle_alpha   90.00
_cell.angle_beta   90.00
_cell.angle_gamma   90.00
#
_symmetry.space_group_name_H-M   'P 1'
#
loop_
_entity.id
_entity.type
_entity.pdbx_description
1 polymer ?
#
loop_
_entity_poly.entity_id
_entity_poly.type
_entity_poly.pdbx_seq_one_letter_code
_entity_poly.pdbx_strand_id
1 'polypeptide(L)' 'EKIAERLGIRIEGRHNALGDAVATSEVFLKMLPLLEQMGISTLRQALEASQKTYFARVKY' A
#
# COMPACT_ATOMS: atom_id res chain seq x y z
N GLU A 1 -9.18 0.07 -3.21
CA GLU A 1 -9.57 -1.20 -3.87
C GLU A 1 -8.65 -1.60 -5.01
N LYS A 2 -8.44 -0.75 -6.04
CA LYS A 2 -7.58 -1.09 -7.19
C LYS A 2 -6.17 -1.59 -6.84
N ILE A 3 -5.57 -1.13 -5.73
CA ILE A 3 -4.26 -1.63 -5.29
C ILE A 3 -4.33 -3.03 -4.69
N ALA A 4 -5.39 -3.36 -3.95
CA ALA A 4 -5.60 -4.70 -3.43
C ALA A 4 -5.81 -5.70 -4.57
N GLU A 5 -6.62 -5.34 -5.57
CA GLU A 5 -6.81 -6.15 -6.78
C GLU A 5 -5.50 -6.38 -7.54
N ARG A 6 -4.69 -5.33 -7.74
CA ARG A 6 -3.36 -5.44 -8.39
C ARG A 6 -2.40 -6.34 -7.62
N LEU A 7 -2.53 -6.38 -6.31
CA LEU A 7 -1.74 -7.24 -5.43
C LEU A 7 -2.39 -8.62 -5.24
N GLY A 8 -3.51 -8.92 -5.91
CA GLY A 8 -4.24 -10.19 -5.77
C GLY A 8 -4.76 -10.42 -4.36
N ILE A 9 -5.24 -9.38 -3.69
CA ILE A 9 -5.86 -9.43 -2.35
C ILE A 9 -7.37 -9.38 -2.50
N ARG A 10 -8.06 -10.39 -1.96
CA ARG A 10 -9.52 -10.43 -1.90
C ARG A 10 -9.97 -9.70 -0.64
N ILE A 11 -10.64 -8.57 -0.80
CA ILE A 11 -11.20 -7.81 0.32
C ILE A 11 -12.52 -8.47 0.76
N GLU A 12 -12.54 -9.02 1.96
CA GLU A 12 -13.75 -9.59 2.59
C GLU A 12 -14.18 -8.71 3.78
N GLY A 13 -15.48 -8.54 4.02
CA GLY A 13 -15.98 -7.76 5.16
C GLY A 13 -15.74 -6.24 5.07
N ARG A 14 -15.94 -5.65 3.87
CA ARG A 14 -15.84 -4.20 3.64
C ARG A 14 -16.73 -3.40 4.60
N HIS A 15 -16.30 -2.18 4.92
CA HIS A 15 -17.04 -1.24 5.77
C HIS A 15 -17.13 -1.65 7.24
N ASN A 16 -16.28 -2.59 7.66
CA ASN A 16 -15.98 -2.88 9.06
C ASN A 16 -14.52 -2.52 9.31
N ALA A 17 -14.25 -1.80 10.40
CA ALA A 17 -12.90 -1.42 10.83
C ALA A 17 -11.93 -2.62 10.87
N LEU A 18 -12.42 -3.80 11.28
CA LEU A 18 -11.61 -5.03 11.28
C LEU A 18 -11.24 -5.48 9.85
N GLY A 19 -12.21 -5.49 8.93
CA GLY A 19 -11.99 -5.89 7.54
C GLY A 19 -11.02 -4.94 6.83
N ASP A 20 -11.14 -3.64 7.08
CA ASP A 20 -10.25 -2.62 6.53
C ASP A 20 -8.82 -2.76 7.08
N ALA A 21 -8.67 -3.06 8.39
CA ALA A 21 -7.37 -3.30 9.01
C ALA A 21 -6.67 -4.55 8.44
N VAL A 22 -7.42 -5.65 8.27
CA VAL A 22 -6.90 -6.89 7.68
C VAL A 22 -6.44 -6.64 6.24
N ALA A 23 -7.29 -6.05 5.39
CA ALA A 23 -6.93 -5.75 4.01
C ALA A 23 -5.70 -4.83 3.91
N THR A 24 -5.59 -3.84 4.81
CA THR A 24 -4.42 -2.94 4.87
C THR A 24 -3.14 -3.69 5.23
N SER A 25 -3.20 -4.61 6.20
CA SER A 25 -2.04 -5.42 6.59
C SER A 25 -1.55 -6.32 5.45
N GLU A 26 -2.47 -6.92 4.70
CA GLU A 26 -2.13 -7.77 3.55
C GLU A 26 -1.47 -6.95 2.42
N VAL A 27 -2.01 -5.76 2.15
CA VAL A 27 -1.42 -4.82 1.18
C VAL A 27 0.00 -4.47 1.62
N PHE A 28 0.18 -4.09 2.88
CA PHE A 28 1.49 -3.70 3.41
C PHE A 28 2.53 -4.82 3.29
N LEU A 29 2.18 -6.05 3.68
CA LEU A 29 3.09 -7.19 3.58
C LEU A 29 3.49 -7.49 2.14
N LYS A 30 2.56 -7.42 1.19
CA LYS A 30 2.87 -7.61 -0.24
C LYS A 30 3.70 -6.48 -0.84
N MET A 31 3.65 -5.27 -0.25
CA MET A 31 4.48 -4.15 -0.69
C MET A 31 5.95 -4.28 -0.25
N LEU A 32 6.25 -4.94 0.88
CA LEU A 32 7.62 -5.06 1.39
C LEU A 32 8.64 -5.61 0.37
N PRO A 33 8.42 -6.77 -0.29
CA PRO A 33 9.39 -7.27 -1.28
C PRO A 33 9.52 -6.35 -2.49
N LEU A 34 8.45 -5.65 -2.88
CA LEU A 34 8.49 -4.69 -3.99
C LEU A 34 9.34 -3.46 -3.63
N LEU A 35 9.20 -2.95 -2.40
CA LEU A 35 10.02 -1.85 -1.89
C LEU A 35 11.50 -2.26 -1.81
N GLU A 36 11.78 -3.47 -1.33
CA GLU A 36 13.14 -4.01 -1.28
C GLU A 36 13.77 -4.11 -2.67
N GLN A 37 13.03 -4.61 -3.67
CA GLN A 37 13.48 -4.64 -5.07
C GLN A 37 13.75 -3.25 -5.65
N MET A 38 13.11 -2.21 -5.12
CA MET A 38 13.35 -0.80 -5.47
C MET A 38 14.48 -0.15 -4.64
N GLY A 39 15.15 -0.90 -3.76
CA GLY A 39 16.20 -0.39 -2.87
C GLY A 39 15.68 0.45 -1.70
N ILE A 40 14.39 0.33 -1.38
CA ILE A 40 13.73 1.03 -0.26
C ILE A 40 13.66 0.08 0.93
N SER A 41 14.47 0.33 1.94
CA SER A 41 14.54 -0.49 3.16
C SER A 41 14.27 0.30 4.45
N THR A 42 14.10 1.63 4.34
CA THR A 42 13.84 2.51 5.48
C THR A 42 12.57 3.33 5.28
N LEU A 43 11.95 3.74 6.41
CA LEU A 43 10.79 4.63 6.39
C LEU A 43 11.09 5.95 5.65
N ARG A 44 12.30 6.52 5.85
CA ARG A 44 12.69 7.76 5.17
C ARG A 44 12.66 7.61 3.65
N GLN A 45 13.25 6.55 3.11
CA GLN A 45 13.25 6.27 1.67
C GLN A 45 11.83 6.07 1.14
N ALA A 46 10.98 5.36 1.89
CA ALA A 46 9.59 5.16 1.51
C ALA A 46 8.81 6.49 1.43
N LEU A 47 9.02 7.40 2.38
CA LEU A 47 8.43 8.73 2.38
C LEU A 47 8.93 9.57 1.19
N GLU A 48 10.23 9.59 0.92
CA GLU A 48 10.82 10.28 -0.22
C GLU A 48 10.30 9.76 -1.57
N ALA A 49 10.16 8.44 -1.70
CA ALA A 49 9.60 7.81 -2.89
C ALA A 49 8.10 8.17 -3.05
N SER A 50 7.33 8.14 -1.97
CA SER A 50 5.89 8.45 -1.97
C SER A 50 5.62 9.87 -2.46
N GLN A 51 6.41 10.86 -2.04
CA GLN A 51 6.28 12.26 -2.45
C GLN A 51 6.51 12.49 -3.95
N LYS A 52 7.22 11.58 -4.63
CA LYS A 52 7.48 11.66 -6.08
C LYS A 52 6.36 11.03 -6.92
N THR A 53 5.38 10.38 -6.29
CA THR A 53 4.29 9.69 -7.01
C THR A 53 3.25 10.66 -7.57
N TYR A 54 2.54 10.22 -8.62
CA TYR A 54 1.40 10.96 -9.19
C TYR A 54 0.32 11.26 -8.12
N PHE A 55 0.06 10.31 -7.23
CA PHE A 55 -0.95 10.44 -6.19
C PHE A 55 -0.63 11.52 -5.14
N ALA A 56 0.65 11.85 -4.91
CA ALA A 56 1.03 12.94 -4.01
C ALA A 56 0.57 14.32 -4.48
N ARG A 57 0.19 14.47 -5.76
CA ARG A 57 -0.25 15.73 -6.37
C ARG A 57 -1.77 15.88 -6.47
N VAL A 58 -2.52 14.82 -6.14
CA VAL A 58 -3.99 14.84 -6.23
C VAL A 58 -4.55 15.65 -5.07
N LYS A 59 -5.35 16.68 -5.39
CA LYS A 59 -6.18 17.40 -4.42
C LYS A 59 -7.62 16.88 -4.54
N TYR A 60 -8.23 16.55 -3.41
CA TYR A 60 -9.62 16.11 -3.29
C TYR A 60 -10.53 17.27 -2.89
#